data_AF-A0A9W8QBF4-F1
#
_entry.id   AF-A0A9W8QBF4-F1
#
_cell.length_a   1.000
_cell.length_b   1.000
_cell.length_c   1.000
_cell.angle_alpha   90.00
_cell.angle_beta   90.00
_cell.angle_gamma   90.00
#
_symmetry.space_group_name_H-M   'P 1'
#
loop_
_entity.id
_entity.type
_entity.pdbx_description
1 polymer ?
#
loop_
_entity_poly.entity_id
_entity_poly.type
_entity_poly.pdbx_seq_one_letter_code
_entity_poly.pdbx_strand_id
1 'polypeptide(L)'
;MSKVQHFNDAIIEHSVHRQRDEFITQLQNRENDILRLAATKCGKATAQFFQSEARGQYYARGSYNMSYFIEFTDGQRCVFRVPLRPSLAYCPRSKLECEVATIQHLSDCTTIPVPKVLAYCSDSGPDPLSTFVILDHIDGKLLSPAGFYDLSADDRIKLYKALADVYIQPRRQEFPSIGKLKMGEKGVYIGEKTASIEMNMMQLEGLDPKLFTTISCSANKPRVG
;
A
#
# COMPACT_ATOMS: atom_id res chain seq x y z
N MET A 1 14.98 7.80 2.72
CA MET A 1 15.28 7.20 4.03
C MET A 1 13.94 6.90 4.71
N SER A 2 13.63 5.65 5.04
CA SER A 2 12.43 5.34 5.82
C SER A 2 12.64 5.87 7.24
N LYS A 3 11.68 6.61 7.81
CA LYS A 3 11.67 6.86 9.25
C LYS A 3 11.76 5.51 9.95
N VAL A 4 12.74 5.36 10.84
CA VAL A 4 12.88 4.16 11.68
C VAL A 4 11.59 4.05 12.50
N GLN A 5 10.94 2.88 12.46
CA GLN A 5 9.83 2.58 13.35
C GLN A 5 10.42 2.55 14.76
N HIS A 6 10.11 3.55 15.57
CA HIS A 6 10.62 3.64 16.94
C HIS A 6 9.68 2.83 17.83
N PHE A 7 10.12 1.65 18.23
CA PHE A 7 9.49 0.91 19.32
C PHE A 7 9.97 1.49 20.66
N ASN A 8 9.14 1.41 21.68
CA ASN A 8 9.45 1.75 23.07
C ASN A 8 10.07 0.56 23.81
N ASP A 9 9.78 -0.67 23.35
CA ASP A 9 10.28 -1.92 23.92
C ASP A 9 11.17 -2.67 22.91
N ALA A 10 12.46 -2.82 23.26
CA ALA A 10 13.46 -3.47 22.42
C ALA A 10 13.24 -4.98 22.24
N ILE A 11 12.59 -5.65 23.20
CA ILE A 11 12.26 -7.08 23.10
C ILE A 11 11.15 -7.26 22.07
N ILE A 12 10.12 -6.42 22.12
CA ILE A 12 9.02 -6.42 21.15
C ILE A 12 9.56 -6.08 19.75
N GLU A 13 10.38 -5.04 19.64
CA GLU A 13 11.04 -4.67 18.39
C GLU A 13 11.80 -5.85 17.77
N HIS A 14 12.67 -6.49 18.55
CA HIS A 14 13.46 -7.63 18.09
C HIS A 14 12.56 -8.80 17.65
N SER A 15 11.50 -9.07 18.39
CA SER A 15 10.53 -10.12 18.05
C SER A 15 9.80 -9.83 16.72
N VAL A 16 9.32 -8.59 16.53
CA VAL A 16 8.64 -8.17 15.30
C VAL A 16 9.60 -8.21 14.11
N HIS A 17 10.84 -7.74 14.28
CA HIS A 17 11.85 -7.78 13.24
C HIS A 17 12.22 -9.20 12.83
N ARG A 18 12.43 -10.10 13.80
CA ARG A 18 12.69 -11.52 13.53
C ARG A 18 11.55 -12.18 12.76
N GLN A 19 10.31 -12.00 13.21
CA GLN A 19 9.14 -12.56 12.51
C GLN A 19 8.99 -11.99 11.09
N ARG A 20 9.29 -10.71 10.90
CA ARG A 20 9.30 -10.07 9.57
C ARG A 20 10.35 -10.71 8.66
N ASP A 21 11.56 -10.94 9.16
CA ASP A 21 12.65 -11.49 8.36
C ASP A 21 12.42 -12.98 8.03
N GLU A 22 11.83 -13.74 8.96
CA GLU A 22 11.32 -15.10 8.69
C GLU A 22 10.25 -15.08 7.60
N PHE A 23 9.28 -14.16 7.67
CA PHE A 23 8.22 -14.00 6.67
C PHE A 23 8.77 -13.64 5.28
N ILE A 24 9.78 -12.77 5.21
CA ILE A 24 10.46 -12.42 3.96
C ILE A 24 11.16 -13.64 3.37
N THR A 25 11.86 -14.41 4.20
CA THR A 25 12.55 -15.65 3.78
C THR A 25 11.55 -16.65 3.20
N GLN A 26 10.37 -16.81 3.82
CA GLN A 26 9.30 -17.65 3.28
C GLN A 26 8.83 -17.21 1.89
N LEU A 27 8.69 -15.90 1.64
CA LEU A 27 8.32 -15.38 0.33
C LEU A 27 9.40 -15.61 -0.72
N GLN A 28 10.68 -15.38 -0.37
CA GLN A 28 11.82 -15.61 -1.27
C GLN A 28 11.95 -17.09 -1.65
N ASN A 29 11.71 -18.01 -0.72
CA ASN A 29 11.70 -19.45 -1.00
C ASN A 29 10.52 -19.90 -1.89
N ARG A 30 9.55 -19.02 -2.16
CA ARG A 30 8.33 -19.29 -2.93
C ARG A 30 8.19 -18.43 -4.19
N GLU A 31 9.30 -17.98 -4.73
CA GLU A 31 9.34 -17.15 -5.94
C GLU A 31 8.64 -17.78 -7.16
N ASN A 32 8.78 -19.09 -7.35
CA ASN A 32 8.06 -19.81 -8.42
C ASN A 32 6.53 -19.79 -8.20
N ASP A 33 6.06 -19.88 -6.96
CA ASP A 33 4.64 -19.78 -6.65
C ASP A 33 4.12 -18.37 -6.94
N ILE A 34 4.92 -17.34 -6.65
CA ILE A 34 4.58 -15.94 -6.95
C ILE A 34 4.39 -15.73 -8.45
N LEU A 35 5.33 -16.20 -9.28
CA LEU A 35 5.23 -16.12 -10.74
C LEU A 35 4.00 -16.87 -11.26
N ARG A 36 3.78 -18.10 -10.79
CA ARG A 36 2.62 -18.90 -11.17
C ARG A 36 1.31 -18.23 -10.79
N LEU A 37 1.22 -17.68 -9.58
CA LEU A 37 0.04 -17.01 -9.07
C LEU A 37 -0.24 -15.73 -9.85
N ALA A 38 0.80 -14.96 -10.18
CA ALA A 38 0.67 -13.77 -11.01
C ALA A 38 0.14 -14.11 -12.41
N ALA A 39 0.75 -15.09 -13.08
CA ALA A 39 0.30 -15.53 -14.40
C ALA A 39 -1.15 -16.03 -14.36
N THR A 40 -1.49 -16.87 -13.39
CA THR A 40 -2.84 -17.42 -13.23
C THR A 40 -3.87 -16.32 -12.99
N LYS A 41 -3.61 -15.40 -12.07
CA LYS A 41 -4.56 -14.34 -11.70
C LYS A 41 -4.73 -13.29 -12.79
N CYS A 42 -3.73 -13.09 -13.64
CA CYS A 42 -3.79 -12.17 -14.78
C CYS A 42 -4.14 -12.85 -16.11
N GLY A 43 -4.45 -14.16 -16.12
CA GLY A 43 -4.80 -14.90 -17.33
C GLY A 43 -3.67 -14.98 -18.36
N LYS A 44 -2.42 -15.09 -17.91
CA LYS A 44 -1.21 -15.13 -18.74
C LYS A 44 -0.60 -16.53 -18.76
N ALA A 45 0.10 -16.86 -19.85
CA ALA A 45 0.71 -18.18 -20.02
C ALA A 45 1.88 -18.41 -19.05
N THR A 46 2.86 -17.51 -19.05
CA THR A 46 4.00 -17.54 -18.12
C THR A 46 4.38 -16.13 -17.68
N ALA A 47 5.19 -16.08 -16.62
CA ALA A 47 5.67 -14.88 -15.96
C ALA A 47 7.15 -15.06 -15.63
N GLN A 48 7.92 -13.99 -15.70
CA GLN A 48 9.32 -13.94 -15.27
C GLN A 48 9.57 -12.67 -14.46
N PHE A 49 10.56 -12.70 -13.58
CA PHE A 49 11.01 -11.48 -12.90
C PHE A 49 11.84 -10.60 -13.84
N PHE A 50 11.74 -9.29 -13.68
CA PHE A 50 12.61 -8.33 -14.35
C PHE A 50 13.22 -7.35 -13.33
N GLN A 51 14.38 -6.78 -13.64
CA GLN A 51 14.99 -5.77 -12.78
C GLN A 51 14.34 -4.41 -13.02
N SER A 52 13.77 -3.81 -11.98
CA SER A 52 13.22 -2.47 -12.04
C SER A 52 14.35 -1.44 -12.16
N GLU A 53 14.32 -0.57 -13.17
CA GLU A 53 15.30 0.51 -13.35
C GLU A 53 15.39 1.42 -12.12
N ALA A 54 14.26 1.68 -11.47
CA ALA A 54 14.20 2.55 -10.30
C ALA A 54 14.85 1.93 -9.05
N ARG A 55 15.03 0.61 -9.00
CA ARG A 55 15.53 -0.11 -7.82
C ARG A 55 16.81 -0.91 -8.08
N GLY A 56 17.14 -1.21 -9.33
CA GLY A 56 18.22 -2.12 -9.72
C GLY A 56 18.01 -3.57 -9.27
N GLN A 57 16.77 -3.94 -8.91
CA GLN A 57 16.42 -5.25 -8.35
C GLN A 57 15.06 -5.71 -8.88
N TYR A 58 14.84 -7.02 -8.85
CA TYR A 58 13.55 -7.61 -9.23
C TYR A 58 12.52 -7.66 -8.10
N TYR A 59 12.91 -7.21 -6.91
CA TYR A 59 12.01 -7.00 -5.80
C TYR A 59 12.30 -5.68 -5.09
N ALA A 60 11.36 -5.22 -4.29
CA ALA A 60 11.52 -4.07 -3.41
C ALA A 60 10.86 -4.35 -2.06
N ARG A 61 11.59 -4.04 -0.98
CA ARG A 61 11.08 -4.16 0.39
C ARG A 61 10.80 -2.78 0.97
N GLY A 62 9.55 -2.54 1.35
CA GLY A 62 9.15 -1.41 2.20
C GLY A 62 8.92 -1.84 3.65
N SER A 63 8.48 -0.91 4.49
CA SER A 63 8.18 -1.19 5.90
C SER A 63 6.98 -2.13 6.10
N TYR A 64 6.03 -2.14 5.16
CA TYR A 64 4.76 -2.87 5.29
C TYR A 64 4.45 -3.81 4.14
N ASN A 65 5.26 -3.82 3.07
CA ASN A 65 5.00 -4.66 1.91
C ASN A 65 6.32 -5.11 1.27
N MET A 66 6.30 -6.33 0.73
CA MET A 66 7.28 -6.88 -0.21
C MET A 66 6.68 -6.81 -1.61
N SER A 67 7.41 -6.30 -2.59
CA SER A 67 6.95 -6.18 -3.99
C SER A 67 7.91 -6.90 -4.92
N TYR A 68 7.39 -7.56 -5.96
CA TYR A 68 8.14 -8.25 -6.99
C TYR A 68 7.75 -7.69 -8.36
N PHE A 69 8.74 -7.45 -9.21
CA PHE A 69 8.59 -6.89 -10.55
C PHE A 69 8.52 -8.04 -11.55
N ILE A 70 7.39 -8.17 -12.24
CA ILE A 70 7.08 -9.31 -13.11
C ILE A 70 6.75 -8.83 -14.52
N GLU A 71 7.26 -9.54 -15.52
CA GLU A 71 6.93 -9.37 -16.93
C GLU A 71 6.27 -10.66 -17.44
N PHE A 72 5.18 -10.50 -18.17
CA PHE A 72 4.46 -11.61 -18.82
C PHE A 72 4.94 -11.82 -20.25
N THR A 73 4.63 -12.98 -20.82
CA THR A 73 4.99 -13.35 -22.22
C THR A 73 4.50 -12.40 -23.30
N ASP A 74 3.44 -11.64 -23.06
CA ASP A 74 2.92 -10.63 -23.99
C ASP A 74 3.57 -9.24 -23.81
N GLY A 75 4.62 -9.15 -22.97
CA GLY A 75 5.33 -7.92 -22.66
C GLY A 75 4.65 -7.03 -21.62
N GLN A 76 3.46 -7.39 -21.13
CA GLN A 76 2.83 -6.63 -20.05
C GLN A 76 3.62 -6.79 -18.74
N ARG A 77 3.93 -5.68 -18.09
CA ARG A 77 4.62 -5.64 -16.79
C ARG A 77 3.66 -5.36 -15.65
N CYS A 78 3.93 -5.99 -14.51
CA CYS A 78 3.15 -5.81 -13.29
C CYS A 78 4.04 -5.83 -12.03
N VAL A 79 3.47 -5.38 -10.92
CA VAL A 79 4.06 -5.43 -9.58
C VAL A 79 3.19 -6.31 -8.70
N PHE A 80 3.74 -7.44 -8.27
CA PHE A 80 3.11 -8.34 -7.31
C PHE A 80 3.49 -7.92 -5.89
N ARG A 81 2.53 -7.54 -5.06
CA ARG A 81 2.78 -6.94 -3.75
C ARG A 81 2.08 -7.69 -2.62
N VAL A 82 2.86 -8.09 -1.62
CA VAL A 82 2.44 -8.84 -0.44
C VAL A 82 2.59 -7.97 0.81
N PRO A 83 1.53 -7.79 1.63
CA PRO A 83 1.66 -7.15 2.93
C PRO A 83 2.55 -7.95 3.89
N LEU A 84 3.49 -7.29 4.55
CA LEU A 84 4.34 -7.87 5.59
C LEU A 84 3.52 -7.96 6.89
N ARG A 85 2.79 -9.06 7.04
CA ARG A 85 1.85 -9.28 8.16
C ARG A 85 2.48 -9.07 9.55
N PRO A 86 3.73 -9.52 9.82
CA PRO A 86 4.36 -9.25 11.12
C PRO A 86 4.53 -7.77 11.46
N SER A 87 4.51 -6.89 10.44
CA SER A 87 4.60 -5.43 10.61
C SER A 87 3.22 -4.75 10.68
N LEU A 88 2.13 -5.53 10.62
CA LEU A 88 0.75 -5.05 10.63
C LEU A 88 0.00 -5.64 11.83
N ALA A 89 -0.24 -4.82 12.85
CA ALA A 89 -1.02 -5.22 14.02
C ALA A 89 -2.52 -5.36 13.73
N TYR A 90 -3.01 -4.66 12.71
CA TYR A 90 -4.40 -4.73 12.26
C TYR A 90 -4.55 -5.69 11.07
N CYS A 91 -5.78 -6.16 10.86
CA CYS A 91 -6.14 -7.13 9.83
C CYS A 91 -5.53 -6.79 8.45
N PRO A 92 -4.55 -7.57 7.95
CA PRO A 92 -3.88 -7.32 6.66
C PRO A 92 -4.86 -7.28 5.48
N ARG A 93 -5.94 -8.07 5.55
CA ARG A 93 -7.06 -8.02 4.60
C ARG A 93 -7.67 -6.63 4.53
N SER A 94 -8.07 -6.04 5.66
CA SER A 94 -8.68 -4.71 5.67
C SER A 94 -7.74 -3.62 5.19
N LYS A 95 -6.42 -3.78 5.43
CA LYS A 95 -5.38 -2.91 4.85
C LYS A 95 -5.42 -2.97 3.34
N LEU A 96 -5.37 -4.18 2.80
CA LEU A 96 -5.30 -4.42 1.35
C LEU A 96 -6.57 -3.95 0.64
N GLU A 97 -7.75 -4.30 1.18
CA GLU A 97 -9.05 -3.86 0.66
C GLU A 97 -9.16 -2.33 0.61
N CYS A 98 -8.67 -1.65 1.66
CA CYS A 98 -8.63 -0.19 1.69
C CYS A 98 -7.70 0.38 0.61
N GLU A 99 -6.55 -0.24 0.40
CA GLU A 99 -5.59 0.20 -0.61
C GLU A 99 -6.14 0.03 -2.03
N VAL A 100 -6.77 -1.11 -2.32
CA VAL A 100 -7.48 -1.35 -3.59
C VAL A 100 -8.61 -0.34 -3.78
N ALA A 101 -9.41 -0.09 -2.75
CA ALA A 101 -10.48 0.91 -2.79
C ALA A 101 -9.97 2.31 -3.13
N THR A 102 -8.88 2.74 -2.50
CA THR A 102 -8.27 4.04 -2.75
C THR A 102 -7.71 4.15 -4.17
N ILE A 103 -6.99 3.13 -4.66
CA ILE A 103 -6.41 3.14 -6.00
C ILE A 103 -7.52 3.26 -7.06
N GLN A 104 -8.57 2.46 -6.96
CA GLN A 104 -9.68 2.52 -7.92
C GLN A 104 -10.40 3.87 -7.85
N HIS A 105 -10.68 4.37 -6.65
CA HIS A 105 -11.32 5.69 -6.50
C HIS A 105 -10.50 6.81 -7.15
N LEU A 106 -9.17 6.81 -6.95
CA LEU A 106 -8.29 7.78 -7.60
C LEU A 106 -8.28 7.59 -9.12
N SER A 107 -8.28 6.35 -9.61
CA SER A 107 -8.35 6.06 -11.05
C SER A 107 -9.66 6.55 -11.68
N ASP A 108 -10.77 6.48 -10.95
CA ASP A 108 -12.10 6.82 -11.47
C ASP A 108 -12.40 8.33 -11.35
N CYS A 109 -11.87 8.99 -10.32
CA CYS A 109 -12.23 10.36 -9.96
C CYS A 109 -11.12 11.39 -10.21
N THR A 110 -9.93 10.97 -10.67
CA THR A 110 -8.79 11.87 -10.94
C THR A 110 -8.09 11.50 -12.24
N THR A 111 -7.27 12.41 -12.75
CA THR A 111 -6.37 12.15 -13.89
C THR A 111 -4.96 11.77 -13.43
N ILE A 112 -4.77 11.51 -12.13
CA ILE A 112 -3.47 11.11 -11.59
C ILE A 112 -3.13 9.73 -12.17
N PRO A 113 -1.92 9.52 -12.72
CA PRO A 113 -1.49 8.21 -13.17
C PRO A 113 -1.20 7.32 -11.96
N VAL A 114 -2.25 6.70 -11.43
CA VAL A 114 -2.17 5.65 -10.41
C VAL A 114 -2.11 4.28 -11.09
N PRO A 115 -1.48 3.28 -10.45
CA PRO A 115 -1.40 1.97 -11.06
C PRO A 115 -2.77 1.29 -11.06
N LYS A 116 -3.12 0.59 -12.14
CA LYS A 116 -4.35 -0.20 -12.22
C LYS A 116 -4.24 -1.47 -11.40
N VAL A 117 -5.33 -1.84 -10.72
CA VAL A 117 -5.43 -3.13 -10.03
C VAL A 117 -5.75 -4.21 -11.07
N LEU A 118 -4.81 -5.12 -11.32
CA LEU A 118 -4.99 -6.23 -12.24
C LEU A 118 -5.70 -7.41 -11.58
N ALA A 119 -5.33 -7.71 -10.33
CA ALA A 119 -5.95 -8.74 -9.51
C ALA A 119 -5.56 -8.54 -8.03
N TYR A 120 -6.32 -9.12 -7.11
CA TYR A 120 -5.92 -9.19 -5.70
C TYR A 120 -6.54 -10.41 -5.01
N CYS A 121 -5.96 -10.79 -3.88
CA CYS A 121 -6.50 -11.79 -2.96
C CYS A 121 -6.45 -11.22 -1.54
N SER A 122 -7.51 -11.40 -0.78
CA SER A 122 -7.67 -10.78 0.55
C SER A 122 -8.07 -11.80 1.63
N ASP A 123 -7.69 -13.06 1.45
CA ASP A 123 -8.02 -14.13 2.38
C ASP A 123 -7.24 -13.99 3.68
N SER A 124 -7.82 -14.49 4.78
CA SER A 124 -7.24 -14.44 6.12
C SER A 124 -6.46 -15.71 6.49
N GLY A 125 -6.02 -16.49 5.49
CA GLY A 125 -5.28 -17.74 5.71
C GLY A 125 -3.88 -17.50 6.28
N PRO A 126 -3.26 -18.51 6.93
CA PRO A 126 -1.92 -18.37 7.47
C PRO A 126 -0.84 -18.26 6.39
N ASP A 127 -1.11 -18.76 5.18
CA ASP A 127 -0.18 -18.69 4.03
C ASP A 127 0.15 -17.23 3.67
N PRO A 128 1.44 -16.83 3.59
CA PRO A 128 1.86 -15.49 3.13
C PRO A 128 1.22 -15.03 1.82
N LEU A 129 0.98 -15.93 0.87
CA LEU A 129 0.41 -15.66 -0.46
C LEU A 129 -1.13 -15.67 -0.47
N SER A 130 -1.80 -15.80 0.68
CA SER A 130 -3.26 -15.65 0.77
C SER A 130 -3.72 -14.19 0.83
N THR A 131 -2.80 -13.22 0.93
CA THR A 131 -3.12 -11.78 0.84
C THR A 131 -2.10 -11.08 -0.06
N PHE A 132 -2.53 -10.56 -1.22
CA PHE A 132 -1.67 -9.83 -2.14
C PHE A 132 -2.48 -8.96 -3.11
N VAL A 133 -1.82 -8.01 -3.77
CA VAL A 133 -2.36 -7.27 -4.90
C VAL A 133 -1.37 -7.27 -6.05
N ILE A 134 -1.88 -7.43 -7.27
CA ILE A 134 -1.14 -7.31 -8.52
C ILE A 134 -1.56 -5.99 -9.16
N LEU A 135 -0.59 -5.11 -9.34
CA LEU A 135 -0.76 -3.80 -9.93
C LEU A 135 -0.10 -3.77 -11.30
N ASP A 136 -0.56 -2.96 -12.24
CA ASP A 136 0.25 -2.66 -13.42
C ASP A 136 1.58 -1.99 -13.01
N HIS A 137 2.58 -2.11 -13.88
CA HIS A 137 3.84 -1.43 -13.69
C HIS A 137 3.77 -0.04 -14.32
N ILE A 138 4.16 0.99 -13.56
CA ILE A 138 4.34 2.34 -14.09
C ILE A 138 5.82 2.53 -14.38
N ASP A 139 6.15 2.69 -15.66
CA ASP A 139 7.50 3.03 -16.08
C ASP A 139 7.84 4.47 -15.66
N GLY A 140 9.04 4.64 -15.11
CA GLY A 140 9.49 5.95 -14.67
C GLY A 140 10.80 5.91 -13.90
N LYS A 141 11.38 7.09 -13.72
CA LYS A 141 12.61 7.29 -12.96
C LYS A 141 12.30 7.93 -11.62
N LEU A 142 12.86 7.37 -10.55
CA LEU A 142 12.76 7.98 -9.23
C LEU A 142 13.54 9.30 -9.21
N LEU A 143 12.87 10.39 -8.84
CA LEU A 143 13.53 11.67 -8.62
C LEU A 143 14.37 11.60 -7.34
N SER A 144 15.69 11.54 -7.49
CA SER A 144 16.63 11.59 -6.37
C SER A 144 16.92 13.05 -5.98
N PRO A 145 17.40 13.31 -4.74
CA PRO A 145 17.83 14.65 -4.35
C PRO A 145 18.87 15.23 -5.31
N ALA A 146 19.89 14.46 -5.68
CA ALA A 146 20.89 14.87 -6.67
C ALA A 146 20.25 15.19 -8.02
N GLY A 147 19.40 14.27 -8.53
CA GLY A 147 18.72 14.46 -9.80
C GLY A 147 17.76 15.65 -9.81
N PHE A 148 17.25 16.10 -8.65
CA PHE A 148 16.47 17.32 -8.53
C PHE A 148 17.35 18.58 -8.62
N TYR A 149 18.51 18.59 -7.97
CA TYR A 149 19.44 19.73 -8.03
C TYR A 149 20.10 19.89 -9.40
N ASP A 150 20.24 18.79 -10.15
CA ASP A 150 20.76 18.78 -11.52
C ASP A 150 19.75 19.34 -12.54
N LEU A 151 18.47 19.52 -12.17
CA LEU A 151 17.46 20.09 -13.07
C LEU A 151 17.75 21.57 -13.36
N SER A 152 17.52 21.94 -14.62
CA SER A 152 17.46 23.34 -15.04
C SER A 152 16.37 24.10 -14.28
N ALA A 153 16.46 25.43 -14.23
CA ALA A 153 15.41 26.24 -13.59
C ALA A 153 14.02 25.99 -14.22
N ASP A 154 13.96 25.87 -15.55
CA ASP A 154 12.71 25.61 -16.28
C ASP A 154 12.14 24.24 -15.97
N ASP A 155 12.98 23.20 -15.89
CA ASP A 155 12.51 21.85 -15.57
C ASP A 155 12.06 21.72 -14.12
N ARG A 156 12.69 22.45 -13.18
CA ARG A 156 12.17 22.56 -11.81
C ARG A 156 10.79 23.20 -11.79
N ILE A 157 10.55 24.26 -12.58
CA ILE A 157 9.22 24.89 -12.68
C ILE A 157 8.19 23.89 -13.24
N LYS A 158 8.52 23.13 -14.29
CA LYS A 158 7.63 22.10 -14.85
C LYS A 158 7.32 21.01 -13.82
N LEU A 159 8.34 20.53 -13.09
CA LEU A 159 8.17 19.55 -12.03
C LEU A 159 7.25 20.05 -10.91
N TYR A 160 7.45 21.28 -10.44
CA TYR A 160 6.60 21.86 -9.40
C TYR A 160 5.15 22.02 -9.86
N LYS A 161 4.92 22.42 -11.11
CA LYS A 161 3.56 22.46 -11.69
C LYS A 161 2.93 21.07 -11.72
N ALA A 162 3.65 20.06 -12.24
CA ALA A 162 3.15 18.68 -12.28
C ALA A 162 2.84 18.13 -10.87
N LEU A 163 3.68 18.42 -9.87
CA LEU A 163 3.42 18.07 -8.49
C LEU A 163 2.16 18.77 -7.96
N ALA A 164 2.01 20.07 -8.19
CA ALA A 164 0.82 20.82 -7.78
C ALA A 164 -0.46 20.25 -8.43
N ASP A 165 -0.40 19.90 -9.71
CA ASP A 165 -1.50 19.27 -10.45
C ASP A 165 -1.88 17.92 -9.86
N VAL A 166 -0.91 17.14 -9.37
CA VAL A 166 -1.19 15.90 -8.63
C VAL A 166 -1.79 16.22 -7.26
N TYR A 167 -1.20 17.11 -6.46
CA TYR A 167 -1.66 17.36 -5.07
C TYR A 167 -3.06 17.97 -4.97
N ILE A 168 -3.45 18.81 -5.94
CA ILE A 168 -4.76 19.48 -5.89
C ILE A 168 -5.92 18.51 -6.10
N GLN A 169 -5.71 17.42 -6.84
CA GLN A 169 -6.76 16.48 -7.21
C GLN A 169 -7.26 15.64 -6.02
N PRO A 170 -6.40 14.99 -5.20
CA PRO A 170 -6.81 14.32 -3.97
C PRO A 170 -7.40 15.30 -2.97
N ARG A 171 -6.88 16.54 -2.88
CA ARG A 171 -7.38 17.55 -1.95
C ARG A 171 -8.84 17.95 -2.24
N ARG A 172 -9.26 17.86 -3.50
CA ARG A 172 -10.64 18.14 -3.94
C ARG A 172 -11.60 16.98 -3.72
N GLN A 173 -11.12 15.81 -3.32
CA GLN A 173 -12.00 14.68 -2.99
C GLN A 173 -12.60 14.93 -1.60
N GLU A 174 -13.92 15.10 -1.56
CA GLU A 174 -14.68 15.32 -0.32
C GLU A 174 -15.42 14.05 0.08
N PHE A 175 -15.40 13.74 1.38
CA PHE A 175 -16.04 12.57 1.95
C PHE A 175 -16.97 13.00 3.09
N PRO A 176 -18.11 12.32 3.28
CA PRO A 176 -19.11 12.72 4.29
C PRO A 176 -18.65 12.52 5.73
N SER A 177 -17.59 11.72 5.95
CA SER A 177 -17.07 11.42 7.28
C SER A 177 -15.59 11.06 7.23
N ILE A 178 -14.94 11.13 8.39
CA ILE A 178 -13.57 10.66 8.59
C ILE A 178 -13.58 9.12 8.65
N GLY A 179 -12.64 8.49 7.96
CA GLY A 179 -12.51 7.03 7.96
C GLY A 179 -11.55 6.53 6.90
N LYS A 180 -11.82 5.33 6.40
CA LYS A 180 -11.06 4.70 5.32
C LYS A 180 -11.97 4.30 4.16
N LEU A 181 -11.45 4.33 2.94
CA LEU A 181 -12.20 3.89 1.77
C LEU A 181 -12.39 2.38 1.78
N LYS A 182 -13.60 1.94 1.44
CA LYS A 182 -13.96 0.55 1.23
C LYS A 182 -14.79 0.42 -0.04
N MET A 183 -14.67 -0.72 -0.70
CA MET A 183 -15.52 -1.05 -1.85
C MET A 183 -16.91 -1.43 -1.40
N GLY A 184 -17.93 -0.79 -1.99
CA GLY A 184 -19.34 -1.16 -1.88
C GLY A 184 -19.95 -1.41 -3.26
N GLU A 185 -21.22 -1.80 -3.28
CA GLU A 185 -21.96 -2.16 -4.52
C GLU A 185 -22.08 -1.01 -5.51
N LYS A 186 -22.18 0.23 -5.01
CA LYS A 186 -22.37 1.45 -5.80
C LYS A 186 -21.08 2.28 -5.96
N GLY A 187 -19.92 1.67 -5.68
CA GLY A 187 -18.64 2.36 -5.62
C GLY A 187 -18.08 2.45 -4.20
N VAL A 188 -17.12 3.35 -3.99
CA VAL A 188 -16.44 3.47 -2.70
C VAL A 188 -17.31 4.16 -1.65
N TYR A 189 -17.19 3.72 -0.39
CA TYR A 189 -17.81 4.34 0.76
C TYR A 189 -16.82 4.44 1.93
N ILE A 190 -17.17 5.25 2.94
CA ILE A 190 -16.34 5.43 4.13
C ILE A 190 -16.69 4.36 5.17
N GLY A 191 -15.71 3.53 5.49
CA GLY A 191 -15.79 2.57 6.59
C GLY A 191 -15.20 3.14 7.89
N GLU A 192 -15.71 2.62 9.01
CA GLU A 192 -15.20 2.93 10.34
C GLU A 192 -13.78 2.38 10.55
N LYS A 193 -13.01 3.07 11.40
CA LYS A 193 -11.63 2.80 11.82
C LYS A 193 -10.57 3.28 10.83
N THR A 194 -9.92 4.38 11.18
CA THR A 194 -8.59 4.74 10.69
C THR A 194 -7.54 3.92 11.44
N ALA A 195 -6.49 3.50 10.75
CA ALA A 195 -5.33 2.88 11.37
C ALA A 195 -4.12 3.73 11.00
N SER A 196 -3.67 4.56 11.94
CA SER A 196 -2.44 5.33 11.74
C SER A 196 -1.22 4.43 11.95
N ILE A 197 -0.05 4.93 11.54
CA ILE A 197 1.22 4.28 11.84
C ILE A 197 1.40 4.18 13.37
N GLU A 198 1.08 5.24 14.13
CA GLU A 198 1.18 5.18 15.60
C GLU A 198 0.24 4.13 16.20
N MET A 199 -1.01 4.04 15.72
CA MET A 199 -1.95 3.02 16.18
C MET A 199 -1.45 1.60 15.92
N ASN A 200 -0.85 1.37 14.75
CA ASN A 200 -0.23 0.08 14.44
C ASN A 200 0.93 -0.23 15.39
N MET A 201 1.81 0.74 15.64
CA MET A 201 2.95 0.57 16.55
C MET A 201 2.50 0.28 17.98
N MET A 202 1.56 1.06 18.52
CA MET A 202 0.97 0.82 19.84
C MET A 202 0.41 -0.60 19.97
N GLN A 203 -0.30 -1.08 18.94
CA GLN A 203 -0.84 -2.44 18.93
C GLN A 203 0.22 -3.53 18.82
N LEU A 204 1.29 -3.32 18.05
CA LEU A 204 2.43 -4.24 18.03
C LEU A 204 3.08 -4.32 19.43
N GLU A 205 3.02 -3.25 20.22
CA GLU A 205 3.46 -3.20 21.61
C GLU A 205 2.44 -3.76 22.61
N GLY A 206 1.33 -4.33 22.14
CA GLY A 206 0.29 -4.90 22.99
C GLY A 206 -0.65 -3.87 23.64
N LEU A 207 -0.57 -2.60 23.23
CA LEU A 207 -1.51 -1.55 23.67
C LEU A 207 -2.78 -1.59 22.81
N ASP A 208 -3.95 -1.33 23.40
CA ASP A 208 -5.18 -1.14 22.62
C ASP A 208 -5.47 0.36 22.43
N PRO A 209 -5.11 0.96 21.27
CA PRO A 209 -5.39 2.37 21.01
C PRO A 209 -6.90 2.65 20.91
N LYS A 210 -7.74 1.63 20.77
CA LYS A 210 -9.20 1.82 20.69
C LYS A 210 -9.82 2.17 22.04
N LEU A 211 -9.18 1.80 23.14
CA LEU A 211 -9.61 2.19 24.49
C LEU A 211 -9.61 3.72 24.68
N PHE A 212 -8.78 4.44 23.90
CA PHE A 212 -8.67 5.90 23.95
C PHE A 212 -9.56 6.63 22.92
N THR A 213 -10.22 5.90 22.00
CA THR A 213 -11.05 6.50 20.94
C THR A 213 -12.53 6.68 21.32
N THR A 214 -12.92 6.38 22.56
CA THR A 214 -14.27 6.68 23.07
C THR A 214 -14.42 8.16 23.43
N ILE A 215 -14.15 9.07 22.48
CA ILE A 215 -14.74 10.40 22.55
C ILE A 215 -16.16 10.22 22.04
N SER A 216 -17.10 10.05 22.97
CA SER A 216 -18.51 10.14 22.68
C SER A 216 -18.77 11.49 21.99
N CYS A 217 -19.00 11.46 20.68
CA CYS A 217 -19.65 12.57 20.01
C CYS A 217 -21.09 12.60 20.53
N SER A 218 -21.30 13.27 21.66
CA SER A 218 -22.63 13.69 22.08
C SER A 218 -23.12 14.69 21.04
N ALA A 219 -23.79 14.18 20.01
CA ALA A 219 -24.54 15.00 19.08
C ALA A 219 -25.59 15.76 19.90
N ASN A 220 -25.32 17.04 20.15
CA ASN A 220 -26.33 18.00 20.58
C ASN A 220 -27.44 17.97 19.52
N LYS A 221 -28.56 17.31 19.84
CA LYS A 221 -29.79 17.51 19.09
C LYS A 221 -30.19 18.98 19.24
N PRO A 222 -30.48 19.71 18.14
CA PRO A 222 -31.16 20.99 18.28
C PRO A 222 -32.53 20.72 18.91
N ARG A 223 -32.83 21.40 20.02
CA ARG A 223 -34.20 21.48 20.54
C ARG A 223 -35.02 22.24 19.50
N VAL A 224 -35.93 21.52 18.84
CA VAL A 224 -37.04 22.10 18.10
C VAL A 224 -38.26 21.93 19.00
N GLY A 225 -38.89 23.05 19.39
CA GLY A 225 -40.07 23.12 20.25
C GLY A 225 -39.78 23.70 21.62
#